data_AF-A0A0M4EJP9-F1
#
_entry.id   AF-A0A0M4EJP9-F1
#
_cell.length_a   1.000
_cell.length_b   1.000
_cell.length_c   1.000
_cell.angle_alpha   90.00
_cell.angle_beta   90.00
_cell.angle_gamma   90.00
#
_symmetry.space_group_name_H-M   'P 1'
#
loop_
_entity.id
_entity.type
_entity.pdbx_description
1 polymer ?
#
loop_
_entity_poly.entity_id
_entity_poly.type
_entity_poly.pdbx_seq_one_letter_code
_entity_poly.pdbx_strand_id
1 'polypeptide(L)'
;YFKQSCETDVIYKLVNLECIVNPERVENVSCRIKAINWNKAVAVMDCDLKVPMYKMIAHLQVYKKNYSNKFQPFLINVELNFCDIISKRSFMVYGVIVWKLLKRFSNVNHSCPIGGHLRARDLFIDSRLLPGFPLGFYKVALIIKDQLNISQQIEHVGIINMYFQSMEAVNRTRNQQRR
;
A
#
# COMPACT_ATOMS: atom_id res chain seq x y z
N TYR A 1 -42.40 -7.81 7.45
CA TYR A 1 -41.53 -7.04 6.54
C TYR A 1 -40.27 -6.63 7.28
N PHE A 2 -39.19 -7.40 7.13
CA PHE A 2 -37.88 -7.05 7.70
C PHE A 2 -37.33 -5.85 6.93
N LYS A 3 -37.10 -4.73 7.61
CA LYS A 3 -36.32 -3.60 7.07
C LYS A 3 -34.91 -4.14 6.84
N GLN A 4 -34.55 -4.29 5.57
CA GLN A 4 -33.18 -4.57 5.15
C GLN A 4 -32.29 -3.48 5.72
N SER A 5 -31.36 -3.88 6.58
CA SER A 5 -30.33 -3.02 7.16
C SER A 5 -29.64 -2.28 6.02
N CYS A 6 -29.49 -0.97 6.17
CA CYS A 6 -28.78 -0.12 5.23
C CYS A 6 -27.29 -0.42 5.35
N GLU A 7 -26.82 -1.49 4.73
CA GLU A 7 -25.39 -1.81 4.66
C GLU A 7 -24.75 -0.85 3.65
N THR A 8 -24.14 0.22 4.17
CA THR A 8 -23.34 1.14 3.36
C THR A 8 -21.99 0.46 3.10
N ASP A 9 -21.71 0.16 1.83
CA ASP A 9 -20.41 -0.39 1.44
C ASP A 9 -19.29 0.57 1.87
N VAL A 10 -18.44 0.09 2.78
CA VAL A 10 -17.22 0.79 3.19
C VAL A 10 -16.18 0.66 2.08
N ILE A 11 -15.69 1.81 1.64
CA ILE A 11 -14.69 1.92 0.58
C ILE A 11 -13.41 2.56 1.11
N TYR A 12 -12.28 2.20 0.51
CA TYR A 12 -10.97 2.77 0.82
C TYR A 12 -10.50 3.65 -0.33
N LYS A 13 -10.55 4.97 -0.13
CA LYS A 13 -10.12 5.94 -1.12
C LYS A 13 -8.72 6.45 -0.80
N LEU A 14 -7.79 6.33 -1.74
CA LEU A 14 -6.46 6.95 -1.62
C LEU A 14 -6.58 8.48 -1.61
N VAL A 15 -5.89 9.12 -0.67
CA VAL A 15 -5.88 10.58 -0.49
C VAL A 15 -4.51 11.20 -0.68
N ASN A 16 -3.43 10.51 -0.29
CA ASN A 16 -2.08 10.99 -0.51
C ASN A 16 -1.09 9.81 -0.68
N LEU A 17 0.01 10.05 -1.36
CA LEU A 17 1.09 9.08 -1.60
C LEU A 17 2.42 9.82 -1.55
N GLU A 18 3.31 9.38 -0.67
CA GLU A 18 4.65 9.95 -0.52
C GLU A 18 5.68 8.82 -0.62
N CYS A 19 6.74 9.05 -1.39
CA CYS A 19 7.85 8.12 -1.53
C CYS A 19 9.13 8.81 -1.10
N ILE A 20 9.76 8.29 -0.05
CA ILE A 20 11.01 8.79 0.51
C ILE A 20 12.05 7.71 0.25
N VAL A 21 12.95 7.94 -0.69
CA VAL A 21 13.93 6.92 -1.12
C VAL A 21 15.35 7.31 -0.73
N ASN A 22 16.22 6.32 -0.59
CA ASN A 22 17.64 6.54 -0.53
C ASN A 22 18.19 6.75 -1.95
N PRO A 23 18.73 7.94 -2.28
CA PRO A 23 19.24 8.25 -3.62
C PRO A 23 20.44 7.40 -4.03
N GLU A 24 21.14 6.76 -3.09
CA GLU A 24 22.22 5.82 -3.40
C GLU A 24 21.70 4.49 -3.94
N ARG A 25 20.44 4.16 -3.64
CA ARG A 25 19.79 2.89 -3.98
C ARG A 25 18.80 3.03 -5.13
N VAL A 26 18.10 4.16 -5.20
CA VAL A 26 16.97 4.37 -6.11
C VAL A 26 17.08 5.75 -6.78
N GLU A 27 16.80 5.83 -8.06
CA GLU A 27 16.70 7.08 -8.83
C GLU A 27 15.39 7.17 -9.62
N ASN A 28 15.18 8.31 -10.28
CA ASN A 28 14.03 8.59 -11.13
C ASN A 28 12.66 8.31 -10.47
N VAL A 29 12.56 8.66 -9.19
CA VAL A 29 11.37 8.35 -8.39
C VAL A 29 10.24 9.33 -8.68
N SER A 30 9.10 8.80 -9.08
CA SER A 30 7.85 9.51 -9.27
C SER A 30 6.72 8.77 -8.56
N CYS A 31 6.11 9.41 -7.57
CA CYS A 31 4.94 8.90 -6.88
C CYS A 31 3.80 9.91 -6.95
N ARG A 32 2.67 9.50 -7.53
CA ARG A 32 1.51 10.36 -7.73
C ARG A 32 0.20 9.60 -7.56
N ILE A 33 -0.85 10.34 -7.24
CA ILE A 33 -2.22 9.84 -7.22
C ILE A 33 -2.98 10.40 -8.41
N LYS A 34 -3.80 9.54 -9.02
CA LYS A 34 -4.77 9.91 -10.03
C LYS A 34 -6.18 9.69 -9.47
N ALA A 35 -6.93 10.78 -9.30
CA ALA A 35 -8.34 10.68 -8.96
C ALA A 35 -9.13 10.14 -10.17
N ILE A 36 -9.93 9.09 -9.96
CA ILE A 36 -10.79 8.51 -11.00
C ILE A 36 -12.22 8.99 -10.82
N ASN A 37 -12.75 8.88 -9.60
CA ASN A 37 -14.07 9.37 -9.24
C ASN A 37 -14.14 9.67 -7.73
N TRP A 38 -15.33 10.02 -7.23
CA TRP A 38 -15.55 10.36 -5.82
C TRP A 38 -15.20 9.22 -4.85
N ASN A 39 -15.31 7.98 -5.30
CA ASN A 39 -15.14 6.76 -4.51
C ASN A 39 -13.81 6.04 -4.78
N LYS A 40 -13.05 6.47 -5.80
CA LYS A 40 -11.85 5.76 -6.27
C LYS A 40 -10.76 6.74 -6.70
N ALA A 41 -9.59 6.54 -6.13
CA ALA A 41 -8.33 7.12 -6.57
C ALA A 41 -7.31 5.99 -6.69
N VAL A 42 -6.38 6.14 -7.64
CA VAL A 42 -5.36 5.13 -7.91
C VAL A 42 -3.96 5.73 -7.73
N ALA A 43 -3.04 4.95 -7.20
CA ALA A 43 -1.63 5.31 -7.07
C ALA A 43 -0.87 4.89 -8.34
N VAL A 44 0.05 5.75 -8.76
CA VAL A 44 1.00 5.52 -9.85
C VAL A 44 2.40 5.81 -9.31
N MET A 45 3.25 4.80 -9.38
CA MET A 45 4.64 4.84 -8.90
C MET A 45 5.57 4.38 -10.01
N ASP A 46 6.72 5.03 -10.07
CA ASP A 46 7.74 4.84 -11.08
C ASP A 46 9.11 5.08 -10.42
N CYS A 47 10.04 4.15 -10.52
CA CYS A 47 11.39 4.29 -9.97
C CYS A 47 12.41 3.35 -10.63
N ASP A 48 13.68 3.73 -10.60
CA ASP A 48 14.80 2.92 -11.09
C ASP A 48 15.68 2.46 -9.94
N LEU A 49 15.91 1.15 -9.85
CA LEU A 49 16.86 0.60 -8.88
C LEU A 49 18.28 0.67 -9.42
N LYS A 50 19.17 1.41 -8.73
CA LYS A 50 20.60 1.45 -9.05
C LYS A 50 21.29 0.12 -8.76
N VAL A 51 20.85 -0.53 -7.68
CA VAL A 51 21.40 -1.80 -7.21
C VAL A 51 20.23 -2.77 -7.00
N PRO A 52 20.31 -4.01 -7.54
CA PRO A 52 19.27 -4.99 -7.36
C PRO A 52 19.10 -5.38 -5.88
N MET A 53 17.86 -5.64 -5.48
CA MET A 53 17.51 -6.08 -4.14
C MET A 53 17.53 -7.61 -4.07
N TYR A 54 18.41 -8.16 -3.25
CA TYR A 54 18.58 -9.62 -3.11
C TYR A 54 17.69 -10.19 -2.02
N LYS A 55 17.55 -9.48 -0.90
CA LYS A 55 16.73 -9.88 0.23
C LYS A 55 15.95 -8.68 0.72
N MET A 56 14.83 -8.46 0.04
CA MET A 56 13.92 -7.35 0.35
C MET A 56 13.12 -7.65 1.62
N ILE A 57 13.36 -6.86 2.65
CA ILE A 57 12.62 -6.88 3.92
C ILE A 57 11.68 -5.68 3.92
N ALA A 58 10.39 -5.94 4.00
CA ALA A 58 9.35 -4.93 4.00
C ALA A 58 8.67 -4.87 5.37
N HIS A 59 8.78 -3.74 6.04
CA HIS A 59 8.14 -3.48 7.33
C HIS A 59 6.87 -2.65 7.12
N LEU A 60 5.73 -3.30 7.33
CA LEU A 60 4.40 -2.73 7.15
C LEU A 60 3.88 -2.21 8.49
N GLN A 61 3.61 -0.90 8.55
CA GLN A 61 3.03 -0.24 9.71
C GLN A 61 1.78 0.54 9.31
N VAL A 62 0.70 0.34 10.03
CA VAL A 62 -0.56 1.07 9.81
C VAL A 62 -0.82 1.99 10.98
N TYR A 63 -1.27 3.20 10.67
CA TYR A 63 -1.61 4.24 11.62
C TYR A 63 -3.01 4.75 11.36
N LYS A 64 -3.73 5.08 12.43
CA LYS A 64 -5.03 5.74 12.36
C LYS A 64 -4.90 7.19 12.82
N LYS A 65 -5.52 8.11 12.09
CA LYS A 65 -5.60 9.52 12.48
C LYS A 65 -6.59 9.67 13.63
N ASN A 66 -6.15 10.28 14.74
CA ASN A 66 -7.00 10.58 15.89
C ASN A 66 -7.70 11.96 15.75
N TYR A 67 -8.56 12.30 16.71
CA TYR A 67 -9.27 13.58 16.75
C TYR A 67 -8.34 14.80 16.84
N SER A 68 -7.14 14.63 17.39
CA SER A 68 -6.10 15.66 17.46
C SER A 68 -5.25 15.75 16.18
N ASN A 69 -5.72 15.18 15.07
CA ASN A 69 -5.04 15.13 13.77
C ASN A 69 -3.66 14.44 13.76
N LYS A 70 -3.33 13.65 14.78
CA LYS A 70 -2.09 12.88 14.87
C LYS A 70 -2.30 11.43 14.44
N PHE A 71 -1.34 10.87 13.70
CA PHE A 71 -1.35 9.46 13.34
C PHE A 71 -0.79 8.63 14.50
N GLN A 72 -1.60 7.73 15.04
CA GLN A 72 -1.20 6.80 16.09
C GLN A 72 -1.09 5.38 15.54
N PRO A 73 -0.13 4.57 16.04
CA PRO A 73 -0.01 3.18 15.64
C PRO A 73 -1.36 2.45 15.76
N PHE A 74 -1.68 1.67 14.73
CA PHE A 74 -2.87 0.84 14.66
C PHE A 74 -2.49 -0.65 14.82
N LEU A 75 -3.42 -1.56 14.55
CA LEU A 75 -3.30 -3.00 14.80
C LEU A 75 -2.22 -3.73 13.97
N ILE A 76 -1.68 -3.11 12.91
CA ILE A 76 -0.77 -3.78 11.97
C ILE A 76 0.63 -3.16 12.08
N ASN A 77 1.57 -3.96 12.55
CA ASN A 77 3.00 -3.67 12.62
C ASN A 77 3.76 -4.98 12.40
N VAL A 78 4.11 -5.30 11.15
CA VAL A 78 4.68 -6.60 10.78
C VAL A 78 5.86 -6.44 9.82
N GLU A 79 6.92 -7.21 10.04
CA GLU A 79 8.06 -7.29 9.13
C GLU A 79 7.94 -8.55 8.25
N LEU A 80 8.15 -8.39 6.96
CA LEU A 80 7.92 -9.42 5.95
C LEU A 80 9.19 -9.57 5.09
N ASN A 81 9.71 -10.79 4.97
CA ASN A 81 10.70 -11.10 3.94
C ASN A 81 9.98 -11.35 2.61
N PHE A 82 10.09 -10.39 1.70
CA PHE A 82 9.32 -10.39 0.47
C PHE A 82 9.82 -11.46 -0.51
N CYS A 83 11.12 -11.76 -0.52
CA CYS A 83 11.68 -12.81 -1.37
C CYS A 83 11.18 -14.21 -0.98
N ASP A 84 10.93 -14.44 0.31
CA ASP A 84 10.35 -15.70 0.80
C ASP A 84 8.88 -15.82 0.40
N ILE A 85 8.13 -14.72 0.42
CA ILE A 85 6.73 -14.67 -0.04
C ILE A 85 6.65 -14.92 -1.55
N ILE A 86 7.52 -14.29 -2.34
CA ILE A 86 7.60 -14.49 -3.79
C ILE A 86 7.86 -15.95 -4.13
N SER A 87 8.81 -16.57 -3.41
CA SER A 87 9.20 -17.96 -3.58
C SER A 87 8.22 -18.97 -2.95
N LYS A 88 7.08 -18.49 -2.40
CA LYS A 88 6.07 -19.28 -1.67
C LYS A 88 6.65 -20.07 -0.48
N ARG A 89 7.77 -19.62 0.09
CA ARG A 89 8.43 -20.22 1.27
C ARG A 89 7.81 -19.74 2.58
N SER A 90 7.12 -18.60 2.57
CA SER A 90 6.45 -18.04 3.74
C SER A 90 5.00 -17.67 3.41
N PHE A 91 4.07 -18.00 4.32
CA PHE A 91 2.63 -17.75 4.18
C PHE A 91 2.14 -16.73 5.21
N MET A 92 2.65 -15.50 5.13
CA MET A 92 2.13 -14.38 5.91
C MET A 92 0.97 -13.74 5.16
N VAL A 93 -0.23 -13.72 5.75
CA VAL A 93 -1.47 -13.25 5.10
C VAL A 93 -1.31 -11.85 4.49
N TYR A 94 -0.76 -10.90 5.25
CA TYR A 94 -0.47 -9.55 4.76
C TYR A 94 0.52 -9.55 3.60
N GLY A 95 1.55 -10.39 3.67
CA GLY A 95 2.52 -10.56 2.59
C GLY A 95 1.89 -11.11 1.31
N VAL A 96 1.01 -12.09 1.42
CA VAL A 96 0.27 -12.66 0.28
C VAL A 96 -0.64 -11.61 -0.38
N ILE A 97 -1.32 -10.78 0.42
CA ILE A 97 -2.15 -9.67 -0.09
C ILE A 97 -1.29 -8.66 -0.85
N VAL A 98 -0.19 -8.19 -0.24
CA VAL A 98 0.73 -7.24 -0.87
C VAL A 98 1.30 -7.83 -2.16
N TRP A 99 1.71 -9.10 -2.16
CA TRP A 99 2.24 -9.77 -3.34
C TRP A 99 1.21 -9.87 -4.47
N LYS A 100 -0.04 -10.19 -4.15
CA LYS A 100 -1.14 -10.22 -5.13
C LYS A 100 -1.41 -8.85 -5.73
N LEU A 101 -1.30 -7.77 -4.94
CA LEU A 101 -1.42 -6.40 -5.43
C LEU A 101 -0.24 -6.03 -6.33
N LEU A 102 1.00 -6.32 -5.92
CA LEU A 102 2.18 -6.04 -6.74
C LEU A 102 2.12 -6.79 -8.07
N LYS A 103 1.86 -8.10 -8.07
CA LYS A 103 1.73 -8.86 -9.34
C LYS A 103 0.68 -8.31 -10.30
N ARG A 104 -0.38 -7.70 -9.77
CA ARG A 104 -1.48 -7.18 -10.58
C ARG A 104 -1.21 -5.79 -11.14
N PHE A 105 -0.55 -4.94 -10.35
CA PHE A 105 -0.40 -3.52 -10.64
C PHE A 105 1.03 -3.10 -10.96
N SER A 106 2.02 -3.96 -10.73
CA SER A 106 3.42 -3.70 -11.01
C SER A 106 4.02 -4.69 -12.00
N ASN A 107 5.17 -4.31 -12.56
CA ASN A 107 5.98 -5.15 -13.44
C ASN A 107 6.86 -6.17 -12.68
N VAL A 108 6.73 -6.26 -11.35
CA VAL A 108 7.51 -7.19 -10.52
C VAL A 108 6.90 -8.59 -10.60
N ASN A 109 7.18 -9.31 -11.69
CA ASN A 109 6.72 -10.69 -11.88
C ASN A 109 7.82 -11.75 -11.75
N HIS A 110 9.05 -11.34 -11.41
CA HIS A 110 10.20 -12.24 -11.30
C HIS A 110 10.47 -12.67 -9.85
N SER A 111 11.20 -13.77 -9.69
CA SER A 111 11.84 -14.16 -8.44
C SER A 111 12.95 -13.17 -8.07
N CYS A 112 13.26 -13.04 -6.77
CA CYS A 112 14.43 -12.25 -6.36
C CYS A 112 15.72 -12.77 -7.03
N PRO A 113 16.67 -11.89 -7.39
CA PRO A 113 16.74 -10.47 -7.04
C PRO A 113 15.86 -9.55 -7.90
N ILE A 114 15.29 -8.51 -7.27
CA ILE A 114 14.46 -7.51 -7.95
C ILE A 114 15.36 -6.36 -8.41
N GLY A 115 15.41 -6.08 -9.70
CA GLY A 115 16.25 -5.03 -10.26
C GLY A 115 15.60 -4.31 -11.45
N GLY A 116 16.25 -3.23 -11.88
CA GLY A 116 15.84 -2.43 -13.03
C GLY A 116 14.72 -1.45 -12.73
N HIS A 117 14.02 -1.07 -13.80
CA HIS A 117 12.91 -0.12 -13.75
C HIS A 117 11.68 -0.75 -13.11
N LEU A 118 11.24 -0.21 -11.98
CA LEU A 118 10.06 -0.63 -11.27
C LEU A 118 8.90 0.33 -11.51
N ARG A 119 7.78 -0.24 -11.92
CA ARG A 119 6.59 0.53 -12.24
C ARG A 119 5.37 -0.10 -11.63
N ALA A 120 4.59 0.69 -10.90
CA ALA A 120 3.26 0.33 -10.44
C ALA A 120 2.22 1.32 -10.98
N ARG A 121 1.23 0.83 -11.74
CA ARG A 121 0.14 1.66 -12.26
C ARG A 121 -1.19 1.20 -11.70
N ASP A 122 -2.09 2.16 -11.53
CA ASP A 122 -3.49 1.93 -11.18
C ASP A 122 -3.70 1.16 -9.86
N LEU A 123 -2.76 1.27 -8.92
CA LEU A 123 -2.85 0.62 -7.61
C LEU A 123 -4.00 1.23 -6.82
N PHE A 124 -4.95 0.40 -6.40
CA PHE A 124 -6.02 0.81 -5.48
C PHE A 124 -6.20 -0.24 -4.39
N ILE A 125 -6.74 0.22 -3.25
CA ILE A 125 -7.04 -0.64 -2.12
C ILE A 125 -8.47 -1.16 -2.30
N ASP A 126 -8.60 -2.46 -2.57
CA ASP A 126 -9.90 -3.14 -2.60
C ASP A 126 -10.34 -3.44 -1.17
N SER A 127 -11.55 -3.02 -0.79
CA SER A 127 -12.08 -3.25 0.55
C SER A 127 -12.22 -4.73 0.90
N ARG A 128 -12.30 -5.60 -0.11
CA ARG A 128 -12.38 -7.07 0.05
C ARG A 128 -11.06 -7.71 0.48
N LEU A 129 -9.93 -7.01 0.32
CA LEU A 129 -8.59 -7.54 0.62
C LEU A 129 -8.14 -7.24 2.04
N LEU A 130 -8.82 -6.34 2.76
CA LEU A 130 -8.46 -5.92 4.11
C LEU A 130 -9.58 -6.25 5.08
N PRO A 131 -9.28 -6.49 6.37
CA PRO A 131 -10.33 -6.49 7.39
C PRO A 131 -11.06 -5.15 7.39
N GLY A 132 -12.34 -5.15 7.76
CA GLY A 132 -13.17 -3.94 7.80
C GLY A 132 -12.61 -2.91 8.77
N PHE A 133 -11.88 -1.91 8.25
CA PHE A 133 -11.35 -0.82 9.04
C PHE A 133 -12.47 0.18 9.35
N PRO A 134 -12.56 0.66 10.61
CA PRO A 134 -13.48 1.72 10.97
C PRO A 134 -13.36 2.93 10.06
N LEU A 135 -14.43 3.73 9.99
CA LEU A 135 -14.39 4.99 9.24
C LEU A 135 -13.31 5.92 9.81
N GLY A 136 -12.63 6.64 8.92
CA GLY A 136 -11.57 7.58 9.29
C GLY A 136 -10.42 7.64 8.30
N PHE A 137 -9.36 8.35 8.69
CA PHE A 137 -8.14 8.49 7.89
C PHE A 137 -7.04 7.60 8.43
N TYR A 138 -6.34 6.96 7.51
CA TYR A 138 -5.29 6.00 7.80
C TYR A 138 -4.04 6.34 7.01
N LYS A 139 -2.89 5.98 7.57
CA LYS A 139 -1.59 6.00 6.93
C LYS A 139 -1.00 4.60 6.98
N VAL A 140 -0.51 4.12 5.85
CA VAL A 140 0.26 2.89 5.72
C VAL A 140 1.69 3.30 5.39
N ALA A 141 2.62 3.00 6.27
CA ALA A 141 4.04 3.13 6.01
C ALA A 141 4.60 1.76 5.64
N LEU A 142 5.18 1.67 4.44
CA LEU A 142 5.92 0.51 3.98
C LEU A 142 7.40 0.90 3.94
N ILE A 143 8.15 0.43 4.93
CA ILE A 143 9.59 0.67 5.04
C ILE A 143 10.30 -0.50 4.36
N ILE A 144 11.10 -0.21 3.34
CA ILE A 144 11.79 -1.19 2.52
C ILE A 144 13.27 -1.15 2.90
N LYS A 145 13.78 -2.32 3.26
CA LYS A 145 15.18 -2.55 3.53
C LYS A 145 15.70 -3.68 2.64
N ASP A 146 16.98 -3.66 2.35
CA ASP A 146 17.64 -4.71 1.57
C ASP A 146 18.87 -5.22 2.30
N GLN A 147 19.19 -6.49 2.09
CA GLN A 147 20.40 -7.11 2.58
C GLN A 147 21.13 -7.74 1.39
N LEU A 148 22.21 -7.07 0.95
CA LEU A 148 23.02 -7.47 -0.20
C LEU A 148 23.75 -8.79 0.02
N ASN A 149 24.33 -8.97 1.21
CA ASN A 149 25.07 -10.17 1.61
C ASN A 149 24.78 -10.54 3.07
N ILE A 150 24.97 -11.82 3.42
CA ILE A 150 24.80 -12.32 4.80
C ILE A 150 25.71 -11.56 5.78
N SER A 151 26.88 -11.12 5.32
CA SER A 151 27.89 -10.39 6.11
C SER A 151 27.71 -8.87 6.12
N GLN A 152 26.86 -8.29 5.26
CA GLN A 152 26.61 -6.85 5.22
C GLN A 152 25.37 -6.49 6.05
N GLN A 153 25.37 -5.27 6.61
CA GLN A 153 24.22 -4.75 7.35
C GLN A 153 23.01 -4.54 6.44
N ILE A 154 21.83 -4.57 7.06
CA ILE A 154 20.56 -4.27 6.39
C ILE A 154 20.54 -2.78 6.07
N GLU A 155 20.50 -2.44 4.78
CA GLU A 155 20.47 -1.06 4.31
C GLU A 155 19.03 -0.59 4.09
N HIS A 156 18.79 0.69 4.38
CA HIS A 156 17.51 1.32 4.10
C HIS A 156 17.42 1.74 2.63
N VAL A 157 16.39 1.23 1.94
CA VAL A 157 16.16 1.53 0.51
C VAL A 157 15.17 2.69 0.36
N GLY A 158 14.07 2.66 1.12
CA GLY A 158 13.06 3.72 1.05
C GLY A 158 11.81 3.42 1.86
N ILE A 159 10.94 4.43 1.96
CA ILE A 159 9.66 4.39 2.66
C ILE A 159 8.58 4.85 1.70
N ILE A 160 7.52 4.06 1.57
CA ILE A 160 6.32 4.45 0.85
C ILE A 160 5.22 4.70 1.88
N ASN A 161 4.79 5.95 1.99
CA ASN A 161 3.64 6.34 2.81
C ASN A 161 2.40 6.46 1.93
N MET A 162 1.43 5.58 2.13
CA MET A 162 0.11 5.64 1.50
C MET A 162 -0.91 6.14 2.50
N TYR A 163 -1.67 7.15 2.13
CA TYR A 163 -2.77 7.66 2.96
C TYR A 163 -4.09 7.31 2.30
N PHE A 164 -5.00 6.73 3.07
CA PHE A 164 -6.34 6.38 2.59
C PHE A 164 -7.42 6.77 3.59
N GLN A 165 -8.60 7.01 3.08
CA GLN A 165 -9.80 7.28 3.86
C GLN A 165 -10.72 6.07 3.77
N SER A 166 -11.09 5.53 4.94
CA SER A 166 -12.23 4.63 5.09
C SER A 166 -13.49 5.48 5.18
N MET A 167 -14.35 5.37 4.17
CA MET A 167 -15.58 6.16 4.03
C MET A 167 -16.71 5.31 3.45
N GLU A 168 -17.94 5.74 3.64
CA GLU A 168 -19.08 5.15 2.94
C GLU A 168 -19.07 5.54 1.46
N ALA A 169 -19.51 4.63 0.59
CA ALA A 169 -19.65 4.92 -0.82
C ALA A 169 -20.59 6.11 -1.08
N VAL A 170 -20.12 7.10 -1.84
CA VAL A 170 -20.94 8.26 -2.23
C VAL A 170 -21.92 7.83 -3.32
N ASN A 171 -23.21 7.71 -2.97
CA ASN A 171 -24.30 7.44 -3.90
C ASN A 171 -24.95 8.75 -4.38
N ARG A 172 -24.79 9.09 -5.67
CA ARG A 172 -25.32 10.34 -6.26
C ARG A 172 -26.85 10.44 -6.24
N THR A 173 -27.59 9.33 -6.32
CA THR A 173 -29.05 9.29 -6.32
C THR A 173 -29.68 9.73 -4.99
N ARG A 174 -29.02 9.49 -3.84
CA ARG A 174 -29.49 9.96 -2.52
C ARG A 174 -29.51 11.48 -2.38
N ASN A 175 -28.66 12.20 -3.12
CA ASN A 175 -28.58 13.66 -3.04
C ASN A 175 -29.68 14.37 -3.85
N GLN A 176 -30.37 13.67 -4.76
CA GLN A 176 -31.55 14.22 -5.45
C GLN A 176 -32.83 14.10 -4.63
N GLN A 177 -32.92 13.16 -3.67
CA GLN A 177 -34.08 13.02 -2.77
C GLN A 177 -34.01 13.91 -1.52
N ARG A 178 -32.88 14.60 -1.29
CA ARG A 178 -32.68 15.55 -0.17
C ARG A 178 -32.67 17.01 -0.61
N ARG A 179 -32.98 17.30 -1.88
CA ARG A 179 -33.15 18.66 -2.41
C ARG A 179 -34.61 18.90 -2.73
#